data_AF-A0A661Y4N7-F1
#
_entry.id   AF-A0A661Y4N7-F1
#
_cell.length_a   1.000
_cell.length_b   1.000
_cell.length_c   1.000
_cell.angle_alpha   90.00
_cell.angle_beta   90.00
_cell.angle_gamma   90.00
#
_symmetry.space_group_name_H-M   'P 1'
#
loop_
_entity.id
_entity.type
_entity.pdbx_description
1 polymer ?
#
loop_
_entity_poly.entity_id
_entity_poly.type
_entity_poly.pdbx_seq_one_letter_code
_entity_poly.pdbx_strand_id
1 'polypeptide(L)' 'MPKILRIINRFNLGGPTYNAAYLTRYMPDNYETLLIGGHHTDSEEDSFHITDQLGIQPITIPEMMRDISLKS' A
#
# COMPACT_ATOMS: atom_id res chain seq x y z
N MET A 1 -9.11 21.76 0.19
CA MET A 1 -9.14 20.42 -0.42
C MET A 1 -9.16 19.39 0.69
N PRO A 2 -10.13 18.45 0.74
CA PRO A 2 -10.13 17.39 1.74
C PRO A 2 -8.91 16.47 1.56
N LYS A 3 -8.32 16.05 2.68
CA LYS A 3 -7.18 15.13 2.71
C LYS A 3 -7.63 13.73 3.08
N ILE A 4 -7.22 12.73 2.31
CA ILE A 4 -7.57 11.33 2.54
C ILE A 4 -6.29 10.52 2.76
N LEU A 5 -6.17 9.97 3.96
CA LEU A 5 -5.14 9.00 4.30
C LEU A 5 -5.72 7.60 4.15
N ARG A 6 -5.03 6.75 3.39
CA ARG A 6 -5.33 5.32 3.26
C ARG A 6 -4.19 4.52 3.83
N ILE A 7 -4.53 3.62 4.75
CA ILE A 7 -3.57 2.73 5.40
C ILE A 7 -4.00 1.31 5.11
N ILE A 8 -3.10 0.52 4.51
CA ILE A 8 -3.26 -0.93 4.40
C ILE A 8 -2.15 -1.62 5.19
N ASN A 9 -2.39 -2.86 5.61
CA ASN A 9 -1.44 -3.53 6.49
C ASN A 9 -0.10 -3.78 5.77
N ARG A 10 -0.13 -4.30 4.54
CA ARG A 10 1.06 -4.53 3.69
C ARG A 10 0.71 -4.45 2.21
N PHE A 11 1.69 -4.12 1.37
CA PHE A 11 1.59 -4.19 -0.08
C PHE A 11 1.84 -5.63 -0.56
N ASN A 12 0.85 -6.49 -0.41
CA ASN A 12 0.90 -7.87 -0.90
C ASN A 12 0.15 -8.05 -2.22
N LEU A 13 0.40 -9.17 -2.90
CA LEU A 13 -0.19 -9.42 -4.22
C LEU A 13 -1.65 -9.82 -4.03
N GLY A 14 -2.57 -8.94 -4.39
CA GLY A 14 -4.00 -9.26 -4.33
C GLY A 14 -4.93 -8.07 -4.23
N GLY A 15 -6.20 -8.40 -4.01
CA GLY A 15 -7.32 -7.46 -3.98
C GLY A 15 -7.15 -6.22 -3.09
N PRO A 16 -6.57 -6.31 -1.87
CA PRO A 16 -6.38 -5.13 -1.02
C PRO A 16 -5.48 -4.06 -1.64
N THR A 17 -4.36 -4.44 -2.24
CA THR A 17 -3.44 -3.52 -2.91
C THR A 17 -4.10 -2.85 -4.11
N TYR A 18 -4.81 -3.61 -4.95
CA TYR A 18 -5.59 -3.06 -6.06
C TYR A 18 -6.65 -2.07 -5.60
N ASN A 19 -7.41 -2.42 -4.56
CA ASN A 19 -8.47 -1.57 -4.02
C ASN A 19 -7.90 -0.23 -3.53
N ALA A 20 -6.86 -0.28 -2.70
CA ALA A 20 -6.25 0.93 -2.16
C ALA A 20 -5.56 1.78 -3.23
N ALA A 21 -4.89 1.15 -4.19
CA ALA A 21 -4.21 1.83 -5.29
C ALA A 21 -5.21 2.52 -6.23
N TYR A 22 -6.28 1.84 -6.65
CA TYR A 22 -7.30 2.44 -7.51
C TYR A 22 -8.05 3.58 -6.82
N LEU A 23 -8.43 3.40 -5.55
CA LEU A 23 -9.03 4.47 -4.77
C LEU A 23 -8.06 5.63 -4.52
N THR A 24 -6.75 5.44 -4.66
CA THR A 24 -5.77 6.53 -4.57
C THR A 24 -5.64 7.24 -5.91
N ARG A 25 -5.46 6.49 -7.00
CA ARG A 25 -5.19 7.04 -8.35
C ARG A 25 -6.37 7.77 -8.97
N TYR A 26 -7.58 7.27 -8.74
CA TYR A 26 -8.79 7.73 -9.44
C TYR A 26 -9.68 8.64 -8.57
N MET A 27 -9.17 9.17 -7.46
CA MET A 27 -9.88 10.23 -6.76
C MET A 27 -9.94 11.48 -7.64
N PRO A 28 -11.06 12.23 -7.60
CA PRO A 28 -11.13 13.53 -8.24
C PRO A 28 -10.03 14.49 -7.75
N ASP A 29 -9.55 15.38 -8.62
CA ASP A 29 -8.39 16.26 -8.37
C ASP A 29 -8.59 17.26 -7.21
N ASN A 30 -9.82 17.42 -6.71
CA ASN A 30 -10.10 18.26 -5.55
C ASN A 30 -9.76 17.59 -4.21
N TYR A 31 -9.25 16.35 -4.24
CA TYR A 31 -8.76 15.61 -3.09
C TYR A 31 -7.25 15.46 -3.10
N GLU A 32 -6.65 15.57 -1.92
CA GLU A 32 -5.25 15.21 -1.69
C GLU A 32 -5.23 13.81 -1.06
N THR A 33 -4.50 12.87 -1.67
CA THR A 33 -4.46 11.48 -1.20
C THR A 33 -3.05 11.06 -0.80
N LEU A 34 -2.97 10.24 0.25
CA LEU A 34 -1.74 9.59 0.68
C LEU A 34 -2.03 8.11 0.96
N LEU A 35 -1.19 7.23 0.41
CA LEU A 35 -1.26 5.78 0.60
C LEU A 35 -0.09 5.31 1.45
N ILE A 36 -0.37 4.58 2.52
CA ILE A 36 0.61 4.03 3.46
C ILE A 36 0.39 2.52 3.62
N GLY A 37 1.47 1.75 3.73
CA GLY A 37 1.39 0.35 4.12
C GLY A 37 2.75 -0.26 4.44
N GLY A 38 2.78 -1.50 4.92
CA GLY A 38 4.01 -2.24 5.18
C GLY A 38 4.59 -2.94 3.94
N HIS A 39 5.84 -3.39 4.06
CA HIS A 39 6.48 -4.24 3.05
C HIS A 39 5.85 -5.65 3.00
N HIS A 40 5.89 -6.27 1.82
CA HIS A 40 5.70 -7.71 1.69
C HIS A 40 6.91 -8.44 2.29
N THR A 41 6.73 -9.71 2.65
CA THR A 41 7.85 -10.58 3.05
C THR A 41 8.64 -11.00 1.80
N ASP A 42 9.97 -11.12 1.89
CA ASP A 42 10.91 -11.42 0.77
C ASP A 42 10.54 -12.62 -0.12
N SER A 43 9.61 -13.47 0.32
CA SER A 43 9.09 -14.63 -0.42
C SER A 43 7.82 -14.35 -1.26
N GLU A 44 7.21 -13.17 -1.16
CA GLU A 44 6.03 -12.77 -1.95
C GLU A 44 6.45 -11.90 -3.15
N GLU A 45 5.82 -12.12 -4.31
CA GLU A 45 6.04 -11.35 -5.53
C GLU A 45 5.72 -9.86 -5.29
N ASP A 46 6.63 -8.98 -5.70
CA ASP A 46 6.60 -7.56 -5.36
C ASP A 46 5.36 -6.87 -5.94
N SER A 47 4.46 -6.44 -5.06
CA SER A 47 3.22 -5.76 -5.42
C SER A 47 3.38 -4.27 -5.63
N PHE A 48 4.59 -3.72 -5.44
CA PHE A 48 4.91 -2.35 -5.84
C PHE A 48 4.72 -2.14 -7.34
N HIS A 49 4.72 -3.20 -8.15
CA HIS A 49 4.38 -3.12 -9.57
C HIS A 49 3.02 -2.45 -9.83
N ILE A 50 2.00 -2.74 -9.00
CA ILE A 50 0.65 -2.16 -9.16
C ILE A 50 0.68 -0.65 -8.90
N THR A 51 1.34 -0.24 -7.81
CA THR A 51 1.45 1.19 -7.47
C THR A 51 2.30 1.95 -8.48
N ASP A 52 3.37 1.32 -8.99
CA ASP A 52 4.26 1.89 -10.01
C ASP A 52 3.54 2.08 -11.35
N GLN A 53 2.82 1.05 -11.84
CA GLN A 53 1.99 1.15 -13.04
C GLN A 53 0.95 2.28 -12.98
N LEU A 54 0.44 2.56 -11.77
CA LEU A 54 -0.55 3.63 -11.55
C LEU A 54 0.11 4.99 -11.27
N GLY A 55 1.45 5.07 -11.18
CA GLY A 55 2.18 6.30 -10.87
C GLY A 55 1.99 6.77 -9.42
N ILE A 56 1.68 5.86 -8.50
CA ILE A 56 1.48 6.14 -7.08
C ILE A 56 2.80 5.89 -6.35
N GLN A 57 3.19 6.80 -5.48
CA GLN A 57 4.35 6.64 -4.59
C GLN A 57 3.85 6.45 -3.15
N PRO A 58 3.57 5.21 -2.72
CA PRO A 58 3.14 4.94 -1.36
C PRO A 58 4.28 5.16 -0.36
N ILE A 59 3.95 5.54 0.87
CA ILE A 59 4.90 5.53 1.99
C ILE A 59 4.90 4.14 2.62
N THR A 60 6.09 3.57 2.76
CA THR A 60 6.26 2.29 3.43
C THR A 60 6.64 2.48 4.90
N ILE A 61 5.98 1.72 5.79
CA ILE A 61 6.33 1.65 7.21
C ILE A 61 6.94 0.27 7.47
N PRO A 62 8.26 0.16 7.70
CA PRO A 62 8.93 -1.12 7.91
C PRO A 62 8.31 -1.93 9.04
N GLU A 63 7.85 -1.31 10.12
CA GLU A 63 7.29 -2.00 11.27
C GLU A 63 5.90 -2.62 11.00
N MET A 64 5.23 -2.26 9.90
CA MET A 64 3.92 -2.80 9.50
C MET A 64 4.05 -4.13 8.74
N MET A 65 4.91 -5.02 9.20
CA MET A 65 5.10 -6.35 8.63
C MET A 65 4.62 -7.45 9.59
N ARG A 66 4.26 -8.61 9.03
CA ARG A 66 3.86 -9.76 9.85
C ARG A 66 5.12 -10.42 10.41
N ASP A 67 5.33 -10.29 11.71
CA ASP A 67 6.37 -11.06 12.40
C ASP A 67 5.98 -12.55 12.38
N ILE A 68 6.77 -13.36 11.68
CA ILE A 68 6.55 -14.80 11.54
C ILE A 68 7.36 -15.59 12.59
N SER A 69 8.06 -14.91 13.49
CA SER A 69 8.86 -15.59 14.51
C SER A 69 7.96 -16.29 15.54
N LEU A 70 8.13 -17.61 15.67
CA LEU A 70 7.76 -18.30 16.90
C LEU A 70 8.70 -17.78 17.98
N LYS A 71 8.25 -16.87 18.84
CA LYS A 71 9.01 -16.48 20.03
C LYS A 71 9.18 -17.74 20.89
N SER A 72 10.39 -18.29 20.91
CA SER A 72 10.83 -19.33 21.83
C SER A 72 10.98 -18.77 23.24
#